data_AF-A0A7R9P2D3-F1
#
_entry.id   AF-A0A7R9P2D3-F1
#
_cell.length_a   1.000
_cell.length_b   1.000
_cell.length_c   1.000
_cell.angle_alpha   90.00
_cell.angle_beta   90.00
_cell.angle_gamma   90.00
#
_symmetry.space_group_name_H-M   'P 1'
#
loop_
_entity.id
_entity.type
_entity.pdbx_description
1 polymer ?
#
loop_
_entity_poly.entity_id
_entity_poly.type
_entity_poly.pdbx_seq_one_letter_code
_entity_poly.pdbx_strand_id
1 'polypeptide(L)'
;MASVRVTLPVSIRSVVTRAQALVELTQNAEWSATRQTVFVYQDTLEIHSDNVLYHNNGAGSCTCLQDYLGNPYEGCRPECVLNTDCASNRACIRNKCQNPCPGTCGQNADCQVVNHLPSCTCILEYTGDPFRYCNLLPREPPPSEPGDPCIPSPCGPNSQCRQVNGQAVCSCLPTYIGSPPGCRPECVVSSECLQNRACVNQKCIDPCPGTCGLNARCEVINHSPICSCQADFTGDPFTRCFPNPPPQPTPTPPVYVNPCVPSPCGANSQCRDIGGSPSCSCL
;
A
#
# COMPACT_ATOMS: atom_id res chain seq x y z
N MET A 1 -0.78 44.28 43.78
CA MET A 1 -0.65 43.80 45.17
C MET A 1 -1.94 44.18 45.90
N ALA A 2 -2.78 43.19 46.22
CA ALA A 2 -4.00 43.42 46.99
C ALA A 2 -3.67 43.08 48.46
N SER A 3 -3.71 44.07 49.34
CA SER A 3 -3.59 43.88 50.79
C SER A 3 -5.00 43.95 51.39
N VAL A 4 -5.33 43.01 52.28
CA VAL A 4 -6.60 43.00 52.99
C VAL A 4 -6.31 43.28 54.46
N ARG A 5 -6.84 44.39 54.98
CA ARG A 5 -6.76 44.75 56.39
C ARG A 5 -7.97 44.18 57.13
N VAL A 6 -7.71 43.37 58.15
CA VAL A 6 -8.75 42.78 59.00
C VAL A 6 -8.54 43.25 60.44
N THR A 7 -9.58 43.82 61.03
CA THR A 7 -9.56 44.30 62.42
C THR A 7 -10.32 43.30 63.30
N LEU A 8 -9.64 42.67 64.26
CA LEU A 8 -10.25 41.68 65.16
C LEU A 8 -10.55 42.30 66.54
N PRO A 9 -11.74 42.11 67.12
CA PRO A 9 -12.04 42.56 68.48
C PRO A 9 -11.37 41.66 69.54
N VAL A 10 -10.94 42.26 70.66
CA VAL A 10 -10.13 41.69 71.76
C VAL A 10 -10.81 40.54 72.56
N SER A 11 -11.93 39.97 72.09
CA SER A 11 -12.64 38.90 72.80
C SER A 11 -12.28 37.47 72.36
N ILE A 12 -11.58 37.27 71.24
CA ILE A 12 -11.26 35.92 70.73
C ILE A 12 -9.93 35.44 71.32
N ARG A 13 -9.86 35.30 72.65
CA ARG A 13 -8.89 34.42 73.29
C ARG A 13 -9.37 32.99 73.17
N SER A 14 -9.14 32.38 72.01
CA SER A 14 -9.18 30.93 71.69
C SER A 14 -9.79 30.77 70.31
N VAL A 15 -8.99 30.69 69.25
CA VAL A 15 -9.06 29.69 68.17
C VAL A 15 -7.83 29.96 67.27
N VAL A 16 -6.69 29.36 67.60
CA VAL A 16 -5.55 29.23 66.66
C VAL A 16 -5.72 27.99 65.78
N THR A 17 -6.86 27.28 65.85
CA THR A 17 -7.02 25.99 65.17
C THR A 17 -7.86 25.99 63.90
N ARG A 18 -8.41 27.10 63.43
CA ARG A 18 -9.17 27.14 62.16
C ARG A 18 -9.09 28.48 61.41
N ALA A 19 -7.88 28.90 61.04
CA ALA A 19 -7.70 29.94 60.02
C ALA A 19 -7.87 29.39 58.58
N GLN A 20 -8.93 28.63 58.33
CA GLN A 20 -9.35 28.16 57.00
C GLN A 20 -10.83 28.44 56.70
N ALA A 21 -11.55 29.11 57.60
CA ALA A 21 -13.00 29.30 57.48
C ALA A 21 -13.46 30.78 57.39
N LEU A 22 -12.58 31.71 57.01
CA LEU A 22 -12.94 33.12 56.81
C LEU A 22 -12.81 33.60 55.34
N VAL A 23 -12.78 32.66 54.39
CA VAL A 23 -12.90 32.98 52.94
C VAL A 23 -14.36 32.89 52.45
N GLU A 24 -15.31 32.44 53.28
CA GLU A 24 -16.72 32.24 52.85
C GLU A 24 -17.74 33.25 53.39
N LEU A 25 -17.32 34.41 53.92
CA LEU A 25 -18.27 35.43 54.40
C LEU A 25 -18.06 36.85 53.84
N THR A 26 -17.42 37.01 52.68
CA THR A 26 -17.33 38.32 52.00
C THR A 26 -18.24 38.47 50.78
N GLN A 27 -19.22 37.59 50.56
CA GLN A 27 -20.19 37.78 49.47
C GLN A 27 -21.35 38.74 49.77
N ASN A 28 -21.56 39.23 51.00
CA ASN A 28 -22.73 40.06 51.33
C ASN A 28 -22.44 41.23 52.28
N ALA A 29 -21.53 42.14 51.92
CA ALA A 29 -21.40 43.42 52.62
C ALA A 29 -21.62 44.58 51.64
N GLU A 30 -22.85 45.11 51.63
CA GLU A 30 -23.21 46.36 50.98
C GLU A 30 -22.33 47.50 51.54
N TRP A 31 -21.54 48.12 50.66
CA TRP A 31 -20.84 49.35 51.01
C TRP A 31 -21.81 50.52 50.99
N SER A 32 -22.47 50.82 52.12
CA SER A 32 -23.15 52.11 52.29
C SER A 32 -22.10 53.19 52.63
N ALA A 33 -21.78 54.02 51.65
CA ALA A 33 -20.96 55.21 51.85
C ALA A 33 -21.72 56.23 52.70
N THR A 34 -21.42 56.36 54.00
CA THR A 34 -21.70 57.60 54.74
C THR A 34 -20.92 57.72 56.06
N ARG A 35 -20.17 58.83 56.17
CA ARG A 35 -19.66 59.53 57.38
C ARG A 35 -18.61 58.84 58.27
N GLN A 36 -17.59 59.65 58.58
CA GLN A 36 -16.44 59.41 59.46
C GLN A 36 -16.78 58.76 60.79
N THR A 37 -16.01 57.73 61.17
CA THR A 37 -15.73 57.41 62.58
C THR A 37 -14.32 56.81 62.67
N VAL A 38 -13.41 57.55 63.30
CA VAL A 38 -12.04 57.10 63.59
C VAL A 38 -12.13 56.17 64.79
N PHE A 39 -11.90 54.88 64.57
CA PHE A 39 -11.70 53.93 65.66
C PHE A 39 -10.22 53.56 65.75
N VAL A 40 -9.61 53.85 66.90
CA VAL A 40 -8.25 53.44 67.25
C VAL A 40 -8.31 51.99 67.70
N TYR A 41 -7.80 51.06 66.90
CA TYR A 41 -7.65 49.64 67.26
C TYR A 41 -6.16 49.30 67.33
N GLN A 42 -5.69 48.80 68.48
CA GLN A 42 -4.27 48.60 68.78
C GLN A 42 -3.66 47.30 68.22
N ASP A 43 -4.46 46.42 67.60
CA ASP A 43 -3.97 45.18 66.98
C ASP A 43 -4.51 45.02 65.55
N THR A 44 -3.74 45.47 64.56
CA THR A 44 -4.08 45.35 63.13
C THR A 44 -3.36 44.17 62.48
N LEU A 45 -4.12 43.31 61.78
CA LEU A 45 -3.61 42.19 61.00
C LEU A 45 -3.60 42.56 59.51
N GLU A 46 -2.43 42.49 58.87
CA GLU A 46 -2.29 42.67 57.43
C GLU A 46 -1.87 41.35 56.79
N ILE A 47 -2.69 40.86 55.84
CA ILE A 47 -2.43 39.62 55.12
C ILE A 47 -1.93 39.98 53.72
N HIS A 48 -0.72 39.54 53.38
CA HIS A 48 -0.16 39.60 52.04
C HIS A 48 -0.22 38.21 51.38
N SER A 49 0.23 38.13 50.12
CA SER A 49 0.23 36.89 49.32
C SER A 49 1.05 35.74 49.92
N ASP A 50 2.06 36.06 50.72
CA ASP A 50 3.15 35.17 51.13
C ASP A 50 3.53 35.32 52.62
N ASN A 51 3.12 36.41 53.28
CA ASN A 51 3.35 36.66 54.69
C ASN A 51 2.16 37.36 55.37
N VAL A 52 2.23 37.43 56.70
CA VAL A 52 1.25 38.09 57.56
C VAL A 52 2.00 38.99 58.54
N LEU A 53 1.53 40.23 58.70
CA LEU A 53 2.07 41.20 59.65
C LEU A 53 1.07 41.42 60.79
N TYR A 54 1.53 41.17 62.01
CA TYR A 54 0.83 41.42 63.27
C TYR A 54 1.34 42.73 63.88
N HIS A 55 0.46 43.69 64.16
CA HIS A 55 0.80 44.89 64.92
C HIS A 55 0.38 44.69 66.37
N ASN A 56 1.27 44.98 67.33
CA ASN A 56 0.94 44.99 68.76
C ASN A 56 1.68 46.14 69.44
N ASN A 57 0.94 47.12 69.98
CA ASN A 57 1.46 48.24 70.78
C ASN A 57 2.66 48.98 70.15
N GLY A 58 2.63 49.22 68.84
CA GLY A 58 3.66 49.97 68.11
C GLY A 58 4.83 49.14 67.58
N ALA A 59 4.87 47.83 67.86
CA ALA A 59 5.82 46.89 67.26
C ALA A 59 5.12 45.95 66.25
N GLY A 60 5.70 45.79 65.06
CA GLY A 60 5.21 44.90 64.00
C GLY A 60 5.98 43.58 63.95
N SER A 61 5.28 42.45 63.91
CA SER A 61 5.85 41.11 63.76
C SER A 61 5.37 40.43 62.48
N CYS A 62 6.30 40.01 61.61
CA CYS A 62 5.97 39.31 60.36
C CYS A 62 6.16 37.80 60.51
N THR A 63 5.28 37.01 59.92
CA THR A 63 5.45 35.55 59.75
C THR A 63 5.09 35.12 58.33
N CYS A 64 5.82 34.16 57.77
CA CYS A 64 5.42 33.56 56.49
C CYS A 64 4.08 32.82 56.63
N LEU A 65 3.29 32.83 55.55
CA LEU A 65 2.09 32.00 55.48
C LEU A 65 2.45 30.52 55.54
N GLN A 66 1.47 29.69 55.91
CA GLN A 66 1.64 28.24 55.93
C GLN A 66 2.15 27.77 54.56
N ASP A 67 3.23 26.99 54.58
CA ASP A 67 3.92 26.44 53.40
C ASP A 67 4.82 27.39 52.60
N TYR A 68 5.01 28.62 53.09
CA TYR A 68 6.04 29.53 52.58
C TYR A 68 7.27 29.52 53.50
N LEU A 69 8.44 29.53 52.89
CA LEU A 69 9.75 29.45 53.54
C LEU A 69 10.52 30.75 53.32
N GLY A 70 11.33 31.16 54.30
CA GLY A 70 12.18 32.35 54.18
C GLY A 70 12.14 33.23 55.41
N ASN A 71 12.67 34.44 55.27
CA ASN A 71 12.63 35.45 56.32
C ASN A 71 11.39 36.32 56.13
N PRO A 72 10.43 36.34 57.07
CA PRO A 72 9.20 37.10 56.94
C PRO A 72 9.35 38.61 56.71
N TYR A 73 10.50 39.17 57.07
CA TYR A 73 10.82 40.58 56.91
C TYR A 73 11.57 40.91 55.60
N GLU A 74 12.08 39.90 54.90
CA GLU A 74 12.82 40.07 53.62
C GLU A 74 12.04 39.49 52.43
N GLY A 75 11.23 38.45 52.67
CA GLY A 75 10.40 37.82 51.67
C GLY A 75 10.15 36.34 51.97
N CYS A 76 8.92 35.91 51.75
CA CYS A 76 8.52 34.51 51.90
C CYS A 76 8.33 33.92 50.50
N ARG A 77 8.93 32.74 50.26
CA ARG A 77 8.80 32.05 48.97
C ARG A 77 8.18 30.66 49.15
N PRO A 78 7.39 30.18 48.19
CA PRO A 78 6.92 28.80 48.22
C PRO A 78 8.09 27.81 48.11
N GLU A 79 7.82 26.53 48.40
CA GLU A 79 8.79 25.45 48.19
C GLU A 79 9.22 25.35 46.72
N CYS A 80 8.27 25.55 45.80
CA CYS A 80 8.52 25.57 44.36
C CYS A 80 7.59 26.54 43.64
N VAL A 81 8.03 27.02 42.48
CA VAL A 81 7.22 27.76 41.49
C VAL A 81 7.21 27.00 40.16
N LEU A 82 8.30 26.30 39.86
CA LEU A 82 8.48 25.50 38.66
C LEU A 82 8.77 24.04 39.02
N ASN A 83 8.49 23.14 38.09
CA ASN A 83 8.83 21.72 38.23
C ASN A 83 10.33 21.51 38.46
N THR A 84 11.18 22.33 37.84
CA THR A 84 12.63 22.28 37.97
C THR A 84 13.15 22.65 39.35
N ASP A 85 12.32 23.27 40.20
CA ASP A 85 12.66 23.54 41.61
C ASP A 85 12.57 22.26 42.46
N CYS A 86 11.88 21.24 41.95
CA CYS A 86 11.72 19.95 42.58
C CYS A 86 12.76 18.95 42.09
N ALA A 87 12.99 17.89 42.87
CA ALA A 87 13.73 16.72 42.39
C ALA A 87 13.02 16.08 41.19
N SER A 88 13.75 15.40 40.31
CA SER A 88 13.21 14.82 39.06
C SER A 88 12.05 13.84 39.24
N ASN A 89 11.90 13.26 40.45
CA ASN A 89 10.82 12.36 40.84
C ASN A 89 9.62 13.06 41.54
N ARG A 90 9.54 14.40 41.51
CA ARG A 90 8.48 15.21 42.10
C ARG A 90 8.09 16.35 41.17
N ALA A 91 6.88 16.86 41.26
CA ALA A 91 6.39 17.98 40.46
C ALA A 91 5.94 19.13 41.37
N CYS A 92 5.95 20.35 40.85
CA CYS A 92 5.43 21.50 41.58
C CYS A 92 3.91 21.54 41.47
N ILE A 93 3.23 21.12 42.54
CA ILE A 93 1.77 21.04 42.63
C ILE A 93 1.33 21.90 43.80
N ARG A 94 0.59 22.98 43.51
CA ARG A 94 0.12 23.94 44.52
C ARG A 94 1.27 24.43 45.42
N ASN A 95 2.34 24.93 44.81
CA ASN A 95 3.50 25.51 45.49
C ASN A 95 4.31 24.54 46.37
N LYS A 96 4.09 23.23 46.21
CA LYS A 96 4.84 22.16 46.90
C LYS A 96 5.38 21.10 45.95
N CYS A 97 6.53 20.54 46.29
CA CYS A 97 7.11 19.44 45.53
C CYS A 97 6.47 18.11 45.94
N GLN A 98 5.51 17.66 45.14
CA GLN A 98 4.70 16.47 45.42
C GLN A 98 4.85 15.41 44.33
N ASN A 99 4.52 14.17 44.65
CA ASN A 99 4.46 13.10 43.66
C ASN A 99 3.18 13.27 42.82
N PRO A 100 3.25 13.44 41.48
CA PRO A 100 2.07 13.56 40.62
C PRO A 100 1.32 12.22 40.37
N CYS A 101 1.88 11.06 40.77
CA CYS A 101 1.29 9.75 40.49
C CYS A 101 -0.07 9.44 41.13
N PRO A 102 -0.35 9.80 42.40
CA PRO A 102 -1.61 9.41 43.06
C PRO A 102 -2.84 9.85 42.27
N GLY A 103 -3.63 8.89 41.81
CA GLY A 103 -4.87 9.13 41.06
C GLY A 103 -4.71 9.43 39.57
N THR A 104 -3.51 9.33 39.00
CA THR A 104 -3.28 9.62 37.57
C THR A 104 -3.35 8.37 36.68
N CYS A 105 -2.86 7.23 37.14
CA CYS A 105 -2.86 5.98 36.37
C CYS A 105 -4.12 5.14 36.63
N GLY A 106 -4.46 4.30 35.65
CA GLY A 106 -5.57 3.35 35.72
C GLY A 106 -5.30 2.16 36.64
N GLN A 107 -6.30 1.29 36.83
CA GLN A 107 -6.10 0.06 37.61
C GLN A 107 -5.14 -0.90 36.89
N ASN A 108 -4.34 -1.62 37.67
CA ASN A 108 -3.29 -2.54 37.21
C ASN A 108 -2.19 -1.88 36.37
N ALA A 109 -1.93 -0.59 36.60
CA ALA A 109 -0.81 0.15 36.03
C ALA A 109 0.16 0.60 37.14
N ASP A 110 1.46 0.54 36.85
CA ASP A 110 2.52 1.16 37.64
C ASP A 110 2.75 2.61 37.18
N CYS A 111 2.97 3.51 38.14
CA CYS A 111 3.23 4.92 37.88
C CYS A 111 4.66 5.30 38.25
N GLN A 112 5.38 5.87 37.29
CA GLN A 112 6.71 6.40 37.50
C GLN A 112 6.77 7.87 37.13
N VAL A 113 7.44 8.68 37.96
CA VAL A 113 7.60 10.11 37.66
C VAL A 113 8.83 10.28 36.78
N VAL A 114 8.62 10.67 35.53
CA VAL A 114 9.67 10.90 34.54
C VAL A 114 9.63 12.38 34.18
N ASN A 115 10.71 13.12 34.47
CA ASN A 115 10.81 14.56 34.22
C ASN A 115 9.63 15.36 34.80
N HIS A 116 9.31 15.12 36.08
CA HIS A 116 8.19 15.75 36.79
C HIS A 116 6.79 15.39 36.25
N LEU A 117 6.68 14.45 35.32
CA LEU A 117 5.41 13.99 34.74
C LEU A 117 5.12 12.53 35.11
N PRO A 118 3.85 12.17 35.37
CA PRO A 118 3.47 10.79 35.62
C PRO A 118 3.51 9.99 34.30
N SER A 119 4.23 8.88 34.32
CA SER A 119 4.31 7.89 33.24
C SER A 119 3.64 6.61 33.72
N CYS A 120 2.55 6.23 33.07
CA CYS A 120 1.77 5.04 33.42
C CYS A 120 2.12 3.88 32.49
N THR A 121 2.38 2.71 33.06
CA THR A 121 2.63 1.48 32.29
C THR A 121 1.88 0.31 32.90
N CYS A 122 1.38 -0.63 32.11
CA CYS A 122 0.70 -1.80 32.67
C CYS A 122 1.71 -2.67 33.45
N ILE A 123 1.25 -3.22 34.58
CA ILE A 123 2.05 -4.18 35.38
C ILE A 123 2.37 -5.40 34.52
N LEU A 124 3.45 -6.12 34.85
CA LEU A 124 3.82 -7.38 34.20
C LEU A 124 2.61 -8.31 34.12
N GLU A 125 2.45 -8.96 32.96
CA GLU A 125 1.30 -9.81 32.62
C GLU A 125 -0.03 -9.09 32.37
N TYR A 126 -0.04 -7.76 32.28
CA TYR A 126 -1.22 -6.99 31.88
C TYR A 126 -1.01 -6.22 30.57
N THR A 127 -2.10 -5.94 29.86
CA THR A 127 -2.16 -5.18 28.61
C THR A 127 -3.40 -4.28 28.55
N GLY A 128 -3.36 -3.21 27.76
CA GLY A 128 -4.46 -2.26 27.62
C GLY A 128 -3.99 -0.82 27.69
N ASP A 129 -4.83 0.05 28.24
CA ASP A 129 -4.56 1.48 28.41
C ASP A 129 -4.11 1.78 29.86
N PRO A 130 -2.83 2.11 30.10
CA PRO A 130 -2.31 2.38 31.44
C PRO A 130 -2.94 3.56 32.17
N PHE A 131 -3.58 4.50 31.46
CA PHE A 131 -4.25 5.66 32.07
C PHE A 131 -5.70 5.36 32.44
N ARG A 132 -6.29 4.27 31.91
CA ARG A 132 -7.68 3.89 32.18
C ARG A 132 -7.76 2.58 32.95
N TYR A 133 -7.29 1.49 32.35
CA TYR A 133 -7.42 0.13 32.88
C TYR A 133 -6.55 -0.85 32.09
N CYS A 134 -5.73 -1.63 32.79
CA CYS A 134 -5.02 -2.77 32.22
C CYS A 134 -5.73 -4.10 32.55
N ASN A 135 -5.87 -4.96 31.54
CA ASN A 135 -6.44 -6.30 31.61
C ASN A 135 -5.31 -7.34 31.68
N LEU A 136 -5.57 -8.49 32.31
CA LEU A 136 -4.62 -9.60 32.30
C LEU A 136 -4.39 -10.06 30.84
N LEU A 137 -3.13 -10.33 30.48
CA LEU A 137 -2.77 -10.88 29.18
C LEU A 137 -3.55 -12.19 28.96
N PRO A 138 -4.24 -12.33 27.81
CA PRO A 138 -4.84 -13.61 27.44
C PRO A 138 -3.75 -14.69 27.39
N ARG A 139 -4.04 -15.89 27.91
CA ARG A 139 -3.19 -17.04 27.63
C ARG A 139 -3.20 -17.27 26.13
N GLU A 140 -2.00 -17.38 25.53
CA GLU A 140 -1.90 -17.78 24.14
C GLU A 140 -2.65 -19.11 23.95
N PRO A 141 -3.54 -19.21 22.96
CA PRO A 141 -4.14 -20.49 22.62
C PRO A 141 -3.01 -21.47 22.25
N PRO A 142 -3.19 -22.77 22.51
CA PRO A 142 -2.25 -23.76 22.02
C PRO A 142 -2.05 -23.58 20.50
N PRO A 143 -0.82 -23.77 19.97
CA PRO A 143 -0.59 -23.66 18.55
C PRO A 143 -1.58 -24.58 17.84
N SER A 144 -2.49 -23.98 17.07
CA SER A 144 -3.39 -24.71 16.20
C SER A 144 -2.57 -25.62 15.31
N GLU A 145 -2.94 -26.91 15.22
CA GLU A 145 -2.35 -27.85 14.25
C GLU A 145 -2.18 -27.15 12.90
N PRO A 146 -1.00 -27.25 12.25
CA PRO A 146 -0.79 -26.62 10.96
C PRO A 146 -1.86 -27.12 10.00
N GLY A 147 -2.75 -26.22 9.58
CA GLY A 147 -3.72 -26.52 8.54
C GLY A 147 -3.01 -26.99 7.27
N ASP A 148 -3.75 -27.66 6.37
CA ASP A 148 -3.20 -28.08 5.08
C ASP A 148 -2.60 -26.86 4.34
N PRO A 149 -1.28 -26.82 4.10
CA PRO A 149 -0.62 -25.68 3.45
C PRO A 149 -1.00 -25.54 1.97
N CYS A 150 -1.72 -26.52 1.41
CA CYS A 150 -2.31 -26.42 0.08
C CYS A 150 -3.70 -25.76 0.07
N ILE A 151 -4.23 -25.29 1.22
CA ILE A 151 -5.56 -24.67 1.32
C ILE A 151 -5.48 -23.30 2.01
N PRO A 152 -5.61 -22.17 1.27
CA PRO A 152 -5.68 -22.07 -0.20
C PRO A 152 -4.30 -22.35 -0.84
N SER A 153 -4.30 -22.90 -2.06
CA SER A 153 -3.06 -23.34 -2.72
C SER A 153 -2.14 -22.16 -3.07
N PRO A 154 -0.86 -22.18 -2.64
CA PRO A 154 0.12 -21.14 -2.99
C PRO A 154 0.76 -21.36 -4.37
N CYS A 155 0.47 -22.46 -5.06
CA CYS A 155 1.24 -22.92 -6.23
C CYS A 155 0.91 -22.22 -7.56
N GLY A 156 -0.06 -21.30 -7.59
CA GLY A 156 -0.48 -20.62 -8.81
C GLY A 156 -1.22 -21.53 -9.81
N PRO A 157 -1.66 -20.98 -10.97
CA PRO A 157 -2.42 -21.73 -11.97
C PRO A 157 -1.58 -22.82 -12.64
N ASN A 158 -2.26 -23.81 -13.22
CA ASN A 158 -1.66 -24.95 -13.94
C ASN A 158 -0.60 -25.74 -13.14
N SER A 159 -0.68 -25.67 -11.82
CA SER A 159 0.26 -26.28 -10.88
C SER A 159 -0.48 -27.21 -9.92
N GLN A 160 0.12 -28.34 -9.59
CA GLN A 160 -0.33 -29.23 -8.53
C GLN A 160 0.39 -28.90 -7.21
N CYS A 161 -0.37 -28.86 -6.12
CA CYS A 161 0.13 -28.72 -4.76
C CYS A 161 0.11 -30.09 -4.07
N ARG A 162 1.20 -30.45 -3.39
CA ARG A 162 1.27 -31.61 -2.51
C ARG A 162 1.89 -31.20 -1.18
N GLN A 163 1.33 -31.66 -0.07
CA GLN A 163 1.93 -31.47 1.24
C GLN A 163 3.08 -32.46 1.44
N VAL A 164 4.27 -31.96 1.78
CA VAL A 164 5.43 -32.77 2.17
C VAL A 164 6.03 -32.16 3.43
N ASN A 165 6.09 -32.92 4.53
CA ASN A 165 6.61 -32.45 5.83
C ASN A 165 5.96 -31.14 6.34
N GLY A 166 4.64 -31.00 6.18
CA GLY A 166 3.92 -29.80 6.62
C GLY A 166 4.12 -28.57 5.72
N GLN A 167 4.80 -28.71 4.57
CA GLN A 167 5.02 -27.63 3.61
C GLN A 167 4.32 -27.91 2.28
N ALA A 168 3.86 -26.85 1.61
CA ALA A 168 3.34 -26.92 0.26
C ALA A 168 4.50 -27.07 -0.74
N VAL A 169 4.52 -28.19 -1.47
CA VAL A 169 5.45 -28.43 -2.58
C VAL A 169 4.68 -28.35 -3.88
N CYS A 170 5.13 -27.49 -4.78
CA CYS A 170 4.47 -27.19 -6.05
C CYS A 170 5.19 -27.86 -7.21
N SER A 171 4.43 -28.32 -8.21
CA SER A 171 4.96 -28.77 -9.51
C SER A 171 3.98 -28.43 -10.63
N CYS A 172 4.45 -28.24 -11.86
CA CYS A 172 3.54 -28.01 -12.98
C CYS A 172 2.73 -29.27 -13.29
N LEU A 173 1.49 -29.09 -13.74
CA LEU A 173 0.68 -30.19 -14.26
C LEU A 173 1.34 -30.83 -15.49
N PRO A 174 1.00 -32.09 -15.82
CA PRO A 174 1.49 -32.72 -17.04
C PRO A 174 1.20 -31.84 -18.26
N THR A 175 2.16 -31.74 -19.18
CA THR A 175 2.16 -30.89 -20.39
C THR A 175 2.41 -29.39 -20.20
N TYR A 176 2.43 -28.89 -18.96
CA TYR A 176 2.88 -27.53 -18.67
C TYR A 176 4.38 -27.50 -18.38
N ILE A 177 5.03 -26.44 -18.84
CA ILE A 177 6.46 -26.20 -18.71
C ILE A 177 6.74 -25.01 -17.78
N GLY A 178 7.96 -24.99 -17.22
CA GLY A 178 8.42 -23.96 -16.30
C GLY A 178 8.40 -24.41 -14.84
N SER A 179 8.33 -23.42 -13.94
CA SER A 179 8.31 -23.63 -12.50
C SER A 179 7.14 -22.88 -11.88
N PRO A 180 6.39 -23.50 -10.93
CA PRO A 180 5.34 -22.80 -10.20
C PRO A 180 5.86 -21.52 -9.53
N PRO A 181 5.05 -20.45 -9.45
CA PRO A 181 3.66 -20.34 -9.91
C PRO A 181 3.49 -20.03 -11.41
N GLY A 182 4.59 -19.93 -12.17
CA GLY A 182 4.62 -19.53 -13.57
C GLY A 182 4.49 -20.68 -14.57
N CYS A 183 3.73 -21.73 -14.25
CA CYS A 183 3.52 -22.84 -15.16
C CYS A 183 2.70 -22.40 -16.38
N ARG A 184 3.27 -22.60 -17.57
CA ARG A 184 2.66 -22.19 -18.84
C ARG A 184 2.64 -23.36 -19.83
N PRO A 185 1.72 -23.39 -20.79
CA PRO A 185 1.75 -24.39 -21.85
C PRO A 185 3.02 -24.27 -22.70
N GLU A 186 3.25 -25.25 -23.59
CA GLU A 186 4.36 -25.23 -24.55
C GLU A 186 4.31 -23.97 -25.44
N CYS A 187 3.11 -23.57 -25.86
CA CYS A 187 2.87 -22.34 -26.60
C CYS A 187 1.48 -21.77 -26.29
N VAL A 188 1.35 -20.44 -26.42
CA VAL A 188 0.05 -19.75 -26.49
C VAL A 188 -0.14 -19.13 -27.87
N VAL A 189 0.96 -18.73 -28.50
CA VAL A 189 0.97 -18.18 -29.87
C VAL A 189 1.94 -18.96 -30.75
N SER A 190 1.67 -19.04 -32.06
CA SER A 190 2.51 -19.81 -33.00
C SER A 190 3.95 -19.30 -33.08
N SER A 191 4.21 -18.02 -32.80
CA SER A 191 5.57 -17.46 -32.78
C SER A 191 6.45 -18.00 -31.65
N GLU A 192 5.89 -18.71 -30.67
CA GLU A 192 6.66 -19.44 -29.65
C GLU A 192 7.16 -20.80 -30.17
N CYS A 193 6.61 -21.29 -31.28
CA CYS A 193 7.02 -22.51 -31.93
C CYS A 193 8.14 -22.26 -32.95
N LEU A 194 8.84 -23.32 -33.34
CA LEU A 194 9.74 -23.29 -34.51
C LEU A 194 8.99 -22.85 -35.78
N GLN A 195 9.70 -22.25 -36.74
CA GLN A 195 9.11 -21.69 -37.97
C GLN A 195 8.24 -22.68 -38.77
N ASN A 196 8.56 -23.98 -38.66
CA ASN A 196 7.88 -25.10 -39.33
C ASN A 196 6.76 -25.74 -38.49
N ARG A 197 6.36 -25.13 -37.37
CA ARG A 197 5.31 -25.62 -36.46
C ARG A 197 4.32 -24.52 -36.12
N ALA A 198 3.09 -24.87 -35.81
CA ALA A 198 2.05 -23.95 -35.37
C ALA A 198 1.61 -24.29 -33.94
N CYS A 199 1.14 -23.28 -33.20
CA CYS A 199 0.54 -23.52 -31.90
C CYS A 199 -0.90 -23.97 -32.08
N VAL A 200 -1.18 -25.23 -31.78
CA VAL A 200 -2.52 -25.82 -31.84
C VAL A 200 -2.78 -26.55 -30.53
N ASN A 201 -3.87 -26.22 -29.85
CA ASN A 201 -4.22 -26.78 -28.55
C ASN A 201 -3.05 -26.73 -27.55
N GLN A 202 -2.40 -25.56 -27.45
CA GLN A 202 -1.30 -25.31 -26.50
C GLN A 202 -0.03 -26.15 -26.73
N LYS A 203 0.11 -26.75 -27.91
CA LYS A 203 1.30 -27.51 -28.33
C LYS A 203 1.81 -27.08 -29.69
N CYS A 204 3.13 -27.18 -29.87
CA CYS A 204 3.78 -26.89 -31.13
C CYS A 204 3.78 -28.12 -32.04
N ILE A 205 2.86 -28.16 -33.00
CA ILE A 205 2.70 -29.28 -33.94
C ILE A 205 2.93 -28.86 -35.39
N ASP A 206 3.18 -29.82 -36.26
CA ASP A 206 3.19 -29.60 -37.71
C ASP A 206 1.74 -29.43 -38.21
N PRO A 207 1.38 -28.30 -38.86
CA PRO A 207 0.03 -28.06 -39.39
C PRO A 207 -0.24 -28.74 -40.74
N CYS A 208 0.73 -29.41 -41.37
CA CYS A 208 0.56 -30.04 -42.68
C CYS A 208 -0.35 -31.29 -42.73
N PRO A 209 -0.28 -32.23 -41.77
CA PRO A 209 -1.07 -33.46 -41.82
C PRO A 209 -2.57 -33.18 -41.90
N GLY A 210 -3.21 -33.58 -43.00
CA GLY A 210 -4.64 -33.44 -43.23
C GLY A 210 -5.10 -32.08 -43.78
N THR A 211 -4.19 -31.15 -44.08
CA THR A 211 -4.55 -29.80 -44.55
C THR A 211 -4.58 -29.66 -46.07
N CYS A 212 -3.68 -30.34 -46.79
CA CYS A 212 -3.60 -30.25 -48.26
C CYS A 212 -4.33 -31.41 -48.96
N GLY A 213 -4.79 -31.13 -50.18
CA GLY A 213 -5.51 -32.08 -51.02
C GLY A 213 -4.62 -33.16 -51.66
N LEU A 214 -5.24 -34.08 -52.40
CA LEU A 214 -4.51 -35.17 -53.06
C LEU A 214 -3.59 -34.65 -54.17
N ASN A 215 -2.38 -35.23 -54.28
CA ASN A 215 -1.31 -34.80 -55.19
C ASN A 215 -0.84 -33.35 -55.01
N ALA A 216 -1.07 -32.77 -53.83
CA ALA A 216 -0.46 -31.51 -53.41
C ALA A 216 0.76 -31.78 -52.50
N ARG A 217 1.70 -30.84 -52.47
CA ARG A 217 2.77 -30.75 -51.48
C ARG A 217 2.40 -29.71 -50.43
N CYS A 218 2.73 -29.98 -49.18
CA CYS A 218 2.54 -29.06 -48.07
C CYS A 218 3.90 -28.53 -47.59
N GLU A 219 4.02 -27.21 -47.48
CA GLU A 219 5.18 -26.54 -46.91
C GLU A 219 4.71 -25.57 -45.82
N VAL A 220 5.33 -25.62 -44.64
CA VAL A 220 4.98 -24.71 -43.55
C VAL A 220 5.80 -23.42 -43.69
N ILE A 221 5.12 -22.31 -43.96
CA ILE A 221 5.74 -20.98 -44.07
C ILE A 221 5.12 -20.08 -43.00
N ASN A 222 5.95 -19.57 -42.08
CA ASN A 222 5.51 -18.72 -40.96
C ASN A 222 4.34 -19.34 -40.18
N HIS A 223 4.54 -20.58 -39.73
CA HIS A 223 3.53 -21.35 -38.97
C HIS A 223 2.24 -21.66 -39.73
N SER A 224 2.16 -21.36 -41.03
CA SER A 224 0.98 -21.60 -41.86
C SER A 224 1.27 -22.70 -42.89
N PRO A 225 0.39 -23.70 -43.03
CA PRO A 225 0.53 -24.71 -44.07
C PRO A 225 0.19 -24.10 -45.44
N ILE A 226 1.13 -24.17 -46.38
CA ILE A 226 0.98 -23.72 -47.76
C ILE A 226 0.89 -24.95 -48.65
N CYS A 227 -0.24 -25.10 -49.33
CA CYS A 227 -0.49 -26.18 -50.26
C CYS A 227 -0.19 -25.74 -51.70
N SER A 228 0.56 -26.54 -52.44
CA SER A 228 0.78 -26.34 -53.88
C SER A 228 0.74 -27.67 -54.62
N CYS A 229 0.31 -27.67 -55.87
CA CYS A 229 0.33 -28.90 -56.67
C CYS A 229 1.77 -29.38 -56.87
N GLN A 230 1.97 -30.70 -56.88
CA GLN A 230 3.27 -31.29 -57.23
C GLN A 230 3.68 -30.92 -58.66
N ALA A 231 4.96 -31.11 -58.99
CA ALA A 231 5.44 -30.90 -60.35
C ALA A 231 4.61 -31.73 -61.34
N ASP A 232 4.24 -31.14 -62.47
CA ASP A 232 3.38 -31.73 -63.52
C ASP A 232 1.89 -31.90 -63.16
N PHE A 233 1.42 -31.29 -62.06
CA PHE A 233 0.01 -31.25 -61.70
C PHE A 233 -0.53 -29.80 -61.66
N THR A 234 -1.82 -29.65 -61.94
CA THR A 234 -2.59 -28.40 -61.91
C THR A 234 -3.97 -28.63 -61.27
N GLY A 235 -4.62 -27.59 -60.75
CA GLY A 235 -5.91 -27.69 -60.06
C GLY A 235 -5.93 -26.93 -58.74
N ASP A 236 -6.75 -27.39 -57.80
CA ASP A 236 -6.88 -26.80 -56.46
C ASP A 236 -6.03 -27.58 -55.43
N PRO A 237 -4.97 -26.99 -54.86
CA PRO A 237 -4.09 -27.65 -53.90
C PRO A 237 -4.75 -28.06 -52.57
N PHE A 238 -5.89 -27.47 -52.20
CA PHE A 238 -6.60 -27.82 -50.97
C PHE A 238 -7.57 -28.99 -51.15
N THR A 239 -8.02 -29.22 -52.39
CA THR A 239 -8.96 -30.29 -52.71
C THR A 239 -8.26 -31.45 -53.42
N ARG A 240 -7.73 -31.19 -54.62
CA ARG A 240 -7.11 -32.19 -55.49
C ARG A 240 -6.41 -31.52 -56.68
N CYS A 241 -5.21 -32.01 -56.97
CA CYS A 241 -4.50 -31.69 -58.21
C CYS A 241 -4.64 -32.82 -59.25
N PHE A 242 -4.64 -32.44 -60.53
CA PHE A 242 -4.75 -33.31 -61.70
C PHE A 242 -3.49 -33.18 -62.56
N PRO A 243 -3.08 -34.23 -63.29
CA PRO A 243 -1.97 -34.14 -64.23
C PRO A 243 -2.18 -33.00 -65.25
N ASN A 244 -1.10 -32.30 -65.60
CA ASN A 244 -1.13 -31.22 -66.58
C ASN A 244 -1.66 -31.74 -67.93
N PRO A 245 -2.51 -30.94 -68.63
CA PRO A 245 -2.96 -31.30 -69.95
C PRO A 245 -1.77 -31.42 -70.91
N PRO A 246 -1.83 -32.33 -71.89
CA PRO A 246 -0.78 -32.45 -72.90
C PRO A 246 -0.58 -31.11 -73.62
N PRO A 247 0.67 -30.76 -74.00
CA PRO A 247 0.95 -29.52 -74.70
C PRO A 247 0.08 -29.41 -75.95
N GLN A 248 -0.48 -28.22 -76.19
CA GLN A 248 -1.24 -27.98 -77.40
C GLN A 248 -0.37 -28.24 -78.63
N PRO A 249 -0.90 -28.88 -79.69
CA PRO A 249 -0.15 -29.07 -80.92
C PRO A 249 0.25 -27.70 -81.45
N THR A 250 1.56 -27.50 -81.62
CA THR A 250 2.10 -26.28 -82.22
C THR A 250 1.45 -26.10 -83.59
N PRO A 251 0.85 -24.94 -83.92
CA PRO A 251 0.34 -24.71 -85.25
C PRO A 251 1.52 -24.87 -86.23
N THR A 252 1.47 -25.91 -87.05
CA THR A 252 2.43 -26.09 -88.15
C THR A 252 2.36 -24.83 -89.02
N PRO A 253 3.49 -24.17 -89.30
CA PRO A 253 3.49 -23.04 -90.22
C PRO A 253 2.84 -23.48 -91.54
N PRO A 254 2.02 -22.63 -92.18
CA PRO A 254 1.47 -22.97 -93.49
C PRO A 254 2.63 -23.32 -94.42
N VAL A 255 2.65 -24.56 -94.91
CA VAL A 255 3.68 -25.02 -95.84
C VAL A 255 3.53 -24.20 -97.11
N TYR A 256 4.53 -23.35 -97.41
CA TYR A 256 4.59 -22.64 -98.67
C TYR A 256 4.77 -23.66 -99.79
N VAL A 257 3.73 -23.89 -100.57
CA VAL A 257 3.77 -24.69 -101.78
C VAL A 257 4.08 -23.75 -102.93
N ASN A 258 5.23 -23.92 -103.59
CA ASN A 258 5.57 -23.10 -104.74
C ASN A 258 4.59 -23.41 -105.89
N PRO A 259 3.75 -22.46 -106.30
CA PRO A 259 2.70 -22.70 -107.30
C PRO A 259 3.25 -22.91 -108.72
N CYS A 260 4.54 -22.68 -108.94
CA CYS A 260 5.23 -22.94 -110.21
C CYS A 260 5.86 -24.35 -110.31
N VAL A 261 5.63 -25.24 -109.32
CA VAL A 261 6.15 -26.61 -109.34
C VAL A 261 5.02 -27.62 -109.03
N PRO A 262 4.60 -28.46 -110.01
CA PRO A 262 4.97 -28.41 -111.42
C PRO A 262 4.40 -27.15 -112.10
N SER A 263 5.10 -26.62 -113.11
CA SER A 263 4.68 -25.37 -113.77
C SER A 263 3.32 -25.54 -114.44
N PRO A 264 2.30 -24.74 -114.06
CA PRO A 264 1.01 -24.76 -114.73
C PRO A 264 1.02 -24.01 -116.07
N CYS A 265 2.12 -23.35 -116.42
CA CYS A 265 2.27 -22.57 -117.65
C CYS A 265 2.61 -23.46 -118.87
N GLY A 266 2.15 -23.06 -120.06
CA GLY A 266 2.34 -23.82 -121.31
C GLY A 266 3.78 -23.83 -121.85
N ALA A 267 4.03 -24.57 -122.94
CA ALA A 267 5.36 -24.65 -123.56
C ALA A 267 5.88 -23.25 -123.99
N ASN A 268 7.19 -23.01 -123.79
CA ASN A 268 7.85 -21.71 -124.03
C ASN A 268 7.35 -20.54 -123.15
N SER A 269 6.92 -20.83 -121.91
CA SER A 269 6.57 -19.78 -120.94
C SER A 269 7.31 -19.96 -119.60
N GLN A 270 7.68 -18.83 -118.98
CA GLN A 270 8.31 -18.76 -117.67
C GLN A 270 7.25 -18.51 -116.60
N CYS A 271 7.21 -19.36 -115.57
CA CYS A 271 6.36 -19.18 -114.39
C CYS A 271 7.07 -18.31 -113.33
N ARG A 272 6.34 -17.37 -112.73
CA ARG A 272 6.76 -16.57 -111.57
C ARG A 272 5.68 -16.62 -110.50
N ASP A 273 6.06 -16.84 -109.25
CA ASP A 273 5.13 -16.75 -108.14
C ASP A 273 4.90 -15.27 -107.77
N ILE A 274 3.65 -14.82 -107.85
CA ILE A 274 3.21 -13.49 -107.45
C ILE A 274 2.21 -13.67 -106.30
N GLY A 275 2.69 -13.52 -105.05
CA GLY A 275 1.83 -13.53 -103.87
C GLY A 275 1.17 -14.87 -103.55
N GLY A 276 1.80 -16.00 -103.91
CA GLY A 276 1.27 -17.36 -103.71
C GLY A 276 0.44 -17.88 -104.88
N SER A 277 0.47 -17.21 -106.04
CA SER A 277 -0.23 -17.61 -107.27
C SER A 277 0.73 -17.63 -108.47
N PRO A 278 0.61 -18.61 -109.39
CA PRO A 278 1.51 -18.73 -110.53
C PRO A 278 1.12 -17.72 -111.62
N SER A 279 2.10 -16.94 -112.09
CA SER A 279 1.95 -16.00 -113.20
C SER A 279 2.86 -16.42 -114.36
N CYS A 280 2.29 -16.54 -115.56
CA CYS A 280 2.98 -17.05 -116.74
C CYS A 280 3.29 -15.94 -117.73
N SER A 281 4.55 -15.82 -118.16
CA SER A 281 4.98 -14.91 -119.22
C SER A 281 5.70 -15.68 -120.32
N CYS A 282 5.36 -15.40 -121.59
CA CYS A 282 6.05 -16.02 -122.73
C CYS A 282 7.52 -15.59 -122.80
N LEU A 283 8.38 -16.52 -123.20
CA LEU A 283 9.80 -16.26 -123.49
C LEU A 283 10.01 -15.84 -124.95
#